data_AF-A0AAE8W8B1-F1
#
_entry.id   AF-A0AAE8W8B1-F1
#
_cell.length_a   1.000
_cell.length_b   1.000
_cell.length_c   1.000
_cell.angle_alpha   90.00
_cell.angle_beta   90.00
_cell.angle_gamma   90.00
#
_symmetry.space_group_name_H-M   'P 1'
#
loop_
_entity.id
_entity.type
_entity.pdbx_description
1 polymer ?
#
loop_
_entity_poly.entity_id
_entity_poly.type
_entity_poly.pdbx_seq_one_letter_code
_entity_poly.pdbx_strand_id
1 'polypeptide(L)'
;MAAVLFDRDGTLVEDVPYNGDPELVCPVPGARRALELLRAEGIATGVVSNQSGIGRGLLTDADVRGVNARADALLGGLGTWVYCPHLPEAGCVCRKPRPGLVLEAARRLGVAPRDCVVIGDIGADLEAARAAGARGVLVPTAATRRAEVEAAPRTAPDLLTAVRALLVEARGGRS
;
A
#
# COMPACT_ATOMS: atom_id res chain seq x y z
N MET A 1 7.41 1.20 -15.34
CA MET A 1 7.04 1.37 -13.93
C MET A 1 8.32 1.45 -13.12
N ALA A 2 8.40 2.38 -12.18
CA ALA A 2 9.59 2.60 -11.34
C ALA A 2 9.36 2.22 -9.87
N ALA A 3 8.12 2.30 -9.37
CA ALA A 3 7.79 1.92 -8.00
C ALA A 3 6.44 1.22 -7.87
N VAL A 4 6.31 0.37 -6.84
CA VAL A 4 5.04 -0.15 -6.34
C VAL A 4 4.85 0.29 -4.91
N LEU A 5 3.74 0.97 -4.65
CA LEU A 5 3.32 1.42 -3.33
C LEU A 5 2.19 0.52 -2.86
N PHE A 6 2.23 0.12 -1.61
CA PHE A 6 1.25 -0.80 -1.05
C PHE A 6 0.47 -0.12 0.08
N ASP A 7 -0.83 -0.38 0.17
CA ASP A 7 -1.46 -0.31 1.48
C ASP A 7 -0.84 -1.36 2.42
N ARG A 8 -0.99 -1.14 3.73
CA ARG A 8 -0.45 -2.03 4.75
C ARG A 8 -1.46 -3.12 5.12
N ASP A 9 -2.61 -2.70 5.65
CA ASP A 9 -3.55 -3.53 6.39
C ASP A 9 -4.55 -4.16 5.41
N GLY A 10 -4.65 -5.49 5.39
CA GLY A 10 -5.45 -6.20 4.38
C GLY A 10 -4.73 -6.37 3.02
N THR A 11 -3.56 -5.73 2.84
CA THR A 11 -2.78 -5.81 1.59
C THR A 11 -1.41 -6.48 1.77
N LEU A 12 -0.52 -5.95 2.63
CA LEU A 12 0.79 -6.56 2.90
C LEU A 12 0.76 -7.45 4.14
N VAL A 13 -0.06 -7.08 5.12
CA VAL A 13 -0.28 -7.82 6.37
C VAL A 13 -1.78 -7.97 6.59
N GLU A 14 -2.18 -8.97 7.36
CA GLU A 14 -3.57 -9.17 7.75
C GLU A 14 -4.13 -7.92 8.47
N ASP A 15 -5.38 -7.54 8.17
CA ASP A 15 -6.03 -6.41 8.81
C ASP A 15 -6.44 -6.78 10.25
N VAL A 16 -5.79 -6.14 11.21
CA VAL A 16 -6.11 -6.22 12.63
C VAL A 16 -6.57 -4.83 13.07
N PRO A 17 -7.86 -4.64 13.44
CA PRO A 17 -8.40 -3.33 13.76
C PRO A 17 -7.61 -2.61 14.85
N TYR A 18 -7.09 -1.43 14.52
CA TYR A 18 -6.28 -0.60 15.43
C TYR A 18 -5.10 -1.37 16.05
N ASN A 19 -4.38 -2.14 15.23
CA ASN A 19 -3.21 -2.87 15.70
C ASN A 19 -2.09 -1.94 16.18
N GLY A 20 -1.78 -2.01 17.47
CA GLY A 20 -0.61 -1.39 18.10
C GLY A 20 0.42 -2.41 18.60
N ASP A 21 0.17 -3.71 18.40
CA ASP A 21 1.02 -4.79 18.89
C ASP A 21 1.82 -5.41 17.73
N PRO A 22 3.15 -5.26 17.72
CA PRO A 22 4.01 -5.90 16.74
C PRO A 22 3.82 -7.42 16.63
N GLU A 23 3.49 -8.11 17.72
CA GLU A 23 3.35 -9.58 17.70
C GLU A 23 2.13 -10.06 16.90
N LEU A 24 1.15 -9.18 16.66
CA LEU A 24 -0.02 -9.48 15.82
C LEU A 24 0.24 -9.29 14.31
N VAL A 25 1.43 -8.81 13.93
CA VAL A 25 1.78 -8.61 12.51
C VAL A 25 1.96 -9.95 11.82
N CYS A 26 1.06 -10.27 10.90
CA CYS A 26 1.15 -11.45 10.04
C CYS A 26 1.13 -11.01 8.55
N PRO A 27 2.19 -11.25 7.77
CA PRO A 27 2.18 -10.99 6.33
C PRO A 27 1.14 -11.85 5.61
N VAL A 28 0.42 -11.27 4.65
CA VAL A 28 -0.53 -12.04 3.83
C VAL A 28 0.21 -13.07 2.97
N PRO A 29 -0.46 -14.16 2.54
CA PRO A 29 0.15 -15.15 1.67
C PRO A 29 0.80 -14.54 0.42
N GLY A 30 2.07 -14.86 0.20
CA GLY A 30 2.83 -14.40 -0.97
C GLY A 30 3.39 -12.98 -0.89
N ALA A 31 3.12 -12.19 0.17
CA ALA A 31 3.60 -10.81 0.29
C ALA A 31 5.12 -10.68 0.18
N ARG A 32 5.86 -11.47 0.97
CA ARG A 32 7.33 -11.50 0.92
C ARG A 32 7.84 -11.87 -0.48
N ARG A 33 7.22 -12.88 -1.11
CA ARG A 33 7.60 -13.32 -2.45
C ARG A 33 7.33 -12.24 -3.50
N ALA A 34 6.23 -11.51 -3.38
CA ALA A 34 5.90 -10.40 -4.27
C ALA A 34 6.96 -9.28 -4.18
N LEU A 35 7.38 -8.92 -2.97
CA LEU A 35 8.44 -7.93 -2.76
C LEU A 35 9.81 -8.40 -3.27
N GLU A 36 10.16 -9.67 -3.08
CA GLU A 36 11.38 -10.25 -3.64
C GLU A 36 11.43 -10.15 -5.17
N LEU A 37 10.30 -10.41 -5.85
CA LEU A 37 10.21 -10.31 -7.31
C LEU A 37 10.41 -8.87 -7.80
N LEU A 38 9.81 -7.89 -7.11
CA LEU A 38 10.00 -6.47 -7.44
C LEU A 38 11.45 -6.03 -7.22
N ARG A 39 12.05 -6.47 -6.10
CA ARG A 39 13.46 -6.18 -5.77
C ARG A 39 14.42 -6.75 -6.80
N ALA A 40 14.16 -7.98 -7.27
CA ALA A 40 14.96 -8.62 -8.31
C ALA A 40 14.95 -7.85 -9.65
N GLU A 41 13.90 -7.07 -9.90
CA GLU A 41 13.74 -6.22 -11.09
C GLU A 41 14.19 -4.76 -10.84
N GLY A 42 14.75 -4.45 -9.67
CA GLY A 42 15.19 -3.11 -9.30
C GLY A 42 14.05 -2.10 -9.12
N ILE A 43 12.81 -2.58 -8.91
CA ILE A 43 11.63 -1.73 -8.72
C ILE A 43 11.55 -1.29 -7.27
N ALA A 44 11.42 0.01 -7.04
CA ALA A 44 11.30 0.56 -5.69
C ALA A 44 9.96 0.15 -5.04
N THR A 45 9.98 -0.06 -3.72
CA THR A 45 8.78 -0.45 -2.96
C THR A 45 8.57 0.48 -1.77
N GLY A 46 7.31 0.76 -1.44
CA GLY A 46 6.98 1.57 -0.27
C GLY A 46 5.58 1.32 0.25
N VAL A 47 5.31 1.74 1.48
CA VAL A 47 4.01 1.61 2.16
C VAL A 47 3.33 2.97 2.29
N VAL A 48 2.03 3.01 2.02
CA VAL A 48 1.14 4.16 2.18
C VAL A 48 -0.12 3.75 2.96
N SER A 49 -0.23 4.12 4.24
CA SER A 49 -1.30 3.62 5.11
C SER A 49 -2.06 4.72 5.86
N ASN A 50 -3.37 4.54 6.05
CA ASN A 50 -4.20 5.38 6.90
C ASN A 50 -4.23 4.83 8.34
N GLN A 51 -3.59 5.50 9.30
CA GLN A 51 -3.48 5.04 10.69
C GLN A 51 -4.31 5.92 11.64
N SER A 52 -5.64 5.90 11.44
CA SER A 52 -6.56 6.77 12.20
C SER A 52 -6.66 6.46 13.69
N GLY A 53 -6.14 5.31 14.15
CA GLY A 53 -6.06 4.98 15.58
C GLY A 53 -5.33 6.04 16.38
N ILE A 54 -4.34 6.72 15.79
CA ILE A 54 -3.63 7.84 16.42
C ILE A 54 -4.57 9.02 16.65
N GLY A 55 -5.23 9.51 15.60
CA GLY A 55 -6.18 10.61 15.72
C GLY A 55 -7.39 10.31 16.61
N ARG A 56 -7.71 9.03 16.81
CA ARG A 56 -8.75 8.55 17.75
C ARG A 56 -8.26 8.43 19.19
N GLY A 57 -6.96 8.59 19.45
CA GLY A 57 -6.37 8.36 20.78
C GLY A 57 -6.30 6.88 21.19
N LEU A 58 -6.48 5.95 20.25
CA LEU A 58 -6.42 4.50 20.47
C LEU A 58 -5.00 3.95 20.34
N LEU A 59 -4.15 4.65 19.58
CA LEU A 59 -2.77 4.28 19.32
C LEU A 59 -1.87 5.50 19.50
N THR A 60 -0.63 5.25 19.90
CA THR A 60 0.44 6.24 19.85
C THR A 60 1.21 6.15 18.53
N ASP A 61 1.99 7.19 18.22
CA ASP A 61 2.93 7.13 17.08
C ASP A 61 3.96 6.00 17.25
N ALA A 62 4.35 5.69 18.49
CA ALA A 62 5.29 4.62 18.80
C ALA A 62 4.70 3.24 18.49
N ASP A 63 3.43 3.01 18.81
CA ASP A 63 2.74 1.74 18.52
C ASP A 63 2.72 1.44 17.02
N VAL A 64 2.29 2.43 16.22
CA VAL A 64 2.25 2.32 14.76
C VAL A 64 3.65 2.10 14.17
N ARG A 65 4.68 2.78 14.71
CA ARG A 65 6.07 2.55 14.29
C ARG A 65 6.56 1.15 14.64
N GLY A 66 6.20 0.63 15.80
CA GLY A 66 6.54 -0.74 16.21
C GLY A 66 5.96 -1.77 15.25
N VAL A 67 4.67 -1.65 14.94
CA VAL A 67 3.97 -2.50 13.96
C VAL A 67 4.62 -2.40 12.58
N ASN A 68 4.91 -1.18 12.11
CA ASN A 68 5.58 -0.98 10.83
C ASN A 68 6.98 -1.60 10.79
N ALA A 69 7.77 -1.44 11.86
CA ALA A 69 9.12 -2.00 11.93
C ALA A 69 9.10 -3.53 11.91
N ARG A 70 8.14 -4.14 12.60
CA ARG A 70 7.94 -5.58 12.57
C ARG A 70 7.51 -6.09 11.19
N ALA A 71 6.57 -5.40 10.55
CA ALA A 71 6.15 -5.72 9.19
C ALA A 71 7.32 -5.62 8.21
N ASP A 72 8.12 -4.55 8.29
CA ASP A 72 9.31 -4.35 7.45
C ASP A 72 10.32 -5.50 7.60
N ALA A 73 10.60 -5.92 8.84
CA ALA A 73 11.50 -7.03 9.13
C ALA A 73 11.00 -8.36 8.53
N LEU A 74 9.70 -8.65 8.64
CA LEU A 74 9.10 -9.88 8.09
C LEU A 74 9.07 -9.89 6.55
N LEU A 75 8.89 -8.72 5.95
CA LEU A 75 8.80 -8.50 4.51
C LEU A 75 10.16 -8.35 3.82
N GLY A 76 11.24 -8.26 4.61
CA GLY A 76 12.61 -8.16 4.11
C GLY A 76 13.01 -6.76 3.65
N GLY A 77 12.39 -5.72 4.21
CA GLY A 77 12.71 -4.32 3.96
C GLY A 77 12.03 -3.72 2.74
N LEU A 78 11.40 -2.55 2.93
CA LEU A 78 10.88 -1.66 1.90
C LEU A 78 11.62 -0.32 1.90
N GLY A 79 11.58 0.40 0.78
CA GLY A 79 12.31 1.66 0.61
C GLY A 79 11.73 2.84 1.39
N THR A 80 10.43 2.83 1.72
CA THR A 80 9.82 3.86 2.56
C THR A 80 8.53 3.39 3.21
N TRP A 81 8.24 3.94 4.39
CA TRP A 81 6.96 3.81 5.08
C TRP A 81 6.38 5.21 5.32
N VAL A 82 5.15 5.45 4.83
CA VAL A 82 4.44 6.71 5.03
C VAL A 82 3.03 6.40 5.52
N TYR A 83 2.61 7.05 6.60
CA TYR A 83 1.26 6.90 7.13
C TYR A 83 0.65 8.23 7.53
N CYS A 84 -0.68 8.29 7.47
CA CYS A 84 -1.45 9.46 7.87
C CYS A 84 -2.14 9.16 9.21
N PRO A 85 -1.84 9.89 10.31
CA PRO A 85 -2.38 9.61 11.64
C PRO A 85 -3.80 10.18 11.85
N HIS A 86 -4.29 10.99 10.92
CA HIS A 86 -5.46 11.83 11.13
C HIS A 86 -6.79 11.09 10.98
N LEU A 87 -7.79 11.65 11.65
CA LEU A 87 -9.20 11.30 11.50
C LEU A 87 -9.72 11.62 10.07
N PRO A 88 -10.77 10.93 9.59
CA PRO A 88 -11.43 11.27 8.33
C PRO A 88 -11.86 12.74 8.23
N GLU A 89 -12.33 13.32 9.32
CA GLU A 89 -12.91 14.67 9.39
C GLU A 89 -11.84 15.77 9.51
N ALA A 90 -10.57 15.40 9.73
CA ALA A 90 -9.49 16.34 10.03
C ALA A 90 -9.09 17.25 8.85
N GLY A 91 -9.63 17.04 7.65
CA GLY A 91 -9.34 17.89 6.50
C GLY A 91 -7.87 17.85 6.02
N CYS A 92 -7.04 16.91 6.49
CA CYS A 92 -5.62 16.81 6.13
C CYS A 92 -5.37 16.35 4.68
N VAL A 93 -4.33 16.86 4.03
CA VAL A 93 -4.03 16.49 2.63
C VAL A 93 -3.46 15.08 2.45
N CYS A 94 -3.06 14.40 3.54
CA CYS A 94 -2.44 13.07 3.46
C CYS A 94 -3.42 11.91 3.31
N ARG A 95 -4.55 11.94 4.02
CA ARG A 95 -5.39 10.75 4.21
C ARG A 95 -6.00 10.27 2.89
N LYS A 96 -5.82 9.00 2.54
CA LYS A 96 -6.51 8.38 1.39
C LYS A 96 -8.02 8.54 1.57
N PRO A 97 -8.78 9.00 0.56
CA PRO A 97 -8.46 8.97 -0.87
C PRO A 97 -7.65 10.16 -1.44
N ARG A 98 -7.15 11.07 -0.59
CA ARG A 98 -6.26 12.15 -1.07
C ARG A 98 -4.90 11.62 -1.48
N PRO A 99 -4.19 12.30 -2.41
CA PRO A 99 -2.97 11.76 -2.99
C PRO A 99 -1.73 11.93 -2.10
N GLY A 100 -1.82 12.64 -0.96
CA GLY A 100 -0.66 13.09 -0.21
C GLY A 100 0.30 11.97 0.23
N LEU A 101 -0.22 10.81 0.66
CA LEU A 101 0.63 9.66 1.00
C LEU A 101 1.38 9.10 -0.22
N VAL A 102 0.70 8.97 -1.36
CA VAL A 102 1.28 8.46 -2.62
C VAL A 102 2.37 9.42 -3.13
N LEU A 103 2.09 10.72 -3.12
CA LEU A 103 3.05 11.75 -3.54
C LEU A 103 4.29 11.79 -2.64
N GLU A 104 4.10 11.70 -1.33
CA GLU A 104 5.23 11.68 -0.38
C GLU A 104 6.08 10.41 -0.52
N ALA A 105 5.45 9.24 -0.69
CA ALA A 105 6.19 8.00 -0.91
C ALA A 105 6.97 8.03 -2.23
N ALA A 106 6.36 8.49 -3.33
CA ALA A 106 7.05 8.67 -4.62
C ALA A 106 8.24 9.63 -4.50
N ARG A 107 8.07 10.75 -3.80
CA ARG A 107 9.14 11.72 -3.53
C ARG A 107 10.30 11.10 -2.77
N ARG A 108 10.05 10.33 -1.70
CA ARG A 108 11.09 9.63 -0.92
C ARG A 108 11.85 8.59 -1.72
N LEU A 109 11.16 7.92 -2.65
CA LEU A 109 11.76 6.94 -3.56
C LEU A 109 12.45 7.57 -4.77
N GLY A 110 12.36 8.89 -4.95
CA GLY A 110 12.98 9.59 -6.09
C GLY A 110 12.34 9.28 -7.45
N VAL A 111 11.05 8.92 -7.47
CA VAL A 111 10.31 8.56 -8.69
C VAL A 111 9.15 9.52 -8.96
N ALA A 112 8.70 9.60 -10.21
CA ALA A 112 7.50 10.35 -10.55
C ALA A 112 6.23 9.55 -10.16
N PRO A 113 5.17 10.21 -9.65
CA PRO A 113 3.92 9.53 -9.30
C PRO A 113 3.29 8.73 -10.46
N ARG A 114 3.38 9.23 -11.70
CA ARG A 114 2.92 8.53 -12.91
C ARG A 114 3.61 7.18 -13.16
N ASP A 115 4.82 7.01 -12.63
CA ASP A 115 5.61 5.79 -12.76
C ASP A 115 5.38 4.82 -11.59
N CYS A 116 4.50 5.19 -10.66
CA CYS A 116 4.08 4.37 -9.53
C CYS A 116 2.82 3.55 -9.86
N VAL A 117 2.72 2.38 -9.23
CA VAL A 117 1.47 1.64 -9.08
C VAL A 117 1.15 1.53 -7.60
N VAL A 118 -0.09 1.81 -7.22
CA VAL A 118 -0.60 1.55 -5.86
C VAL A 118 -1.36 0.24 -5.88
N ILE A 119 -1.04 -0.67 -4.96
CA ILE A 119 -1.80 -1.88 -4.68
C ILE A 119 -2.46 -1.73 -3.31
N GLY A 120 -3.76 -1.94 -3.24
CA GLY A 120 -4.54 -1.86 -2.00
C GLY A 120 -5.79 -2.72 -2.07
N ASP A 121 -6.52 -2.82 -0.97
CA ASP A 121 -7.70 -3.67 -0.84
C ASP A 121 -9.02 -2.88 -0.81
N ILE A 122 -8.98 -1.55 -0.68
CA ILE A 122 -10.18 -0.71 -0.65
C ILE A 122 -10.18 0.35 -1.75
N GLY A 123 -11.37 0.88 -2.05
CA GLY A 123 -11.55 1.89 -3.10
C GLY A 123 -10.74 3.17 -2.86
N ALA A 124 -10.55 3.54 -1.58
CA ALA A 124 -9.77 4.73 -1.22
C ALA A 124 -8.31 4.66 -1.70
N ASP A 125 -7.73 3.48 -1.84
CA ASP A 125 -6.37 3.29 -2.36
C ASP A 125 -6.29 3.64 -3.84
N LEU A 126 -7.26 3.16 -4.62
CA LEU A 126 -7.35 3.43 -6.05
C LEU A 126 -7.64 4.90 -6.33
N GLU A 127 -8.50 5.51 -5.51
CA GLU A 127 -8.78 6.94 -5.62
C GLU A 127 -7.54 7.78 -5.31
N ALA A 128 -6.77 7.43 -4.26
CA ALA A 128 -5.51 8.10 -3.95
C ALA A 128 -4.48 7.93 -5.07
N ALA A 129 -4.38 6.73 -5.65
CA ALA A 129 -3.53 6.45 -6.80
C ALA A 129 -3.89 7.36 -7.98
N ARG A 130 -5.17 7.36 -8.37
CA ARG A 130 -5.69 8.16 -9.48
C ARG A 130 -5.47 9.65 -9.24
N ALA A 131 -5.76 10.14 -8.04
CA ALA A 131 -5.56 11.55 -7.68
C ALA A 131 -4.09 11.98 -7.71
N ALA A 132 -3.15 11.04 -7.48
CA ALA A 132 -1.72 11.29 -7.59
C ALA A 132 -1.19 11.17 -9.03
N GLY A 133 -2.03 10.74 -9.98
CA GLY A 133 -1.62 10.39 -11.35
C GLY A 133 -0.93 9.02 -11.46
N ALA A 134 -0.95 8.21 -10.40
CA ALA A 134 -0.47 6.84 -10.40
C ALA A 134 -1.53 5.86 -10.92
N ARG A 135 -1.11 4.65 -11.26
CA ARG A 135 -2.01 3.54 -11.58
C ARG A 135 -2.42 2.81 -10.29
N GLY A 136 -3.63 2.24 -10.25
CA GLY A 136 -4.14 1.49 -9.09
C GLY A 136 -4.47 0.04 -9.46
N VAL A 137 -4.21 -0.89 -8.54
CA VAL A 137 -4.64 -2.30 -8.61
C VAL A 137 -5.33 -2.65 -7.30
N LEU A 138 -6.57 -3.13 -7.39
CA LEU A 138 -7.31 -3.61 -6.24
C LEU A 138 -7.05 -5.10 -6.02
N VAL A 139 -6.74 -5.49 -4.79
CA VAL A 139 -6.68 -6.90 -4.36
C VAL A 139 -7.81 -7.10 -3.35
N PRO A 140 -8.98 -7.60 -3.79
CA PRO A 140 -10.14 -7.68 -2.91
C PRO A 140 -9.94 -8.67 -1.75
N THR A 141 -10.34 -8.25 -0.56
CA THR A 141 -10.48 -9.08 0.65
C THR A 141 -11.95 -9.29 0.96
N ALA A 142 -12.25 -10.00 2.06
CA ALA A 142 -13.62 -10.12 2.56
C ALA A 142 -14.22 -8.77 3.02
N ALA A 143 -13.39 -7.79 3.33
CA ALA A 143 -13.81 -6.45 3.75
C ALA A 143 -14.05 -5.51 2.55
N THR A 144 -13.49 -5.81 1.37
CA THR A 144 -13.65 -5.00 0.17
C THR A 144 -15.09 -4.99 -0.30
N ARG A 145 -15.64 -3.80 -0.54
CA ARG A 145 -17.03 -3.67 -0.96
C ARG A 145 -17.18 -4.06 -2.43
N ARG A 146 -18.24 -4.80 -2.77
CA ARG A 146 -18.53 -5.20 -4.16
C ARG A 146 -18.48 -4.03 -5.15
N ALA A 147 -19.05 -2.88 -4.77
CA ALA A 147 -19.04 -1.69 -5.61
C ALA A 147 -17.62 -1.15 -5.88
N GLU A 148 -16.67 -1.33 -4.95
CA GLU A 148 -15.27 -0.95 -5.15
C GLU A 148 -14.58 -1.89 -6.13
N VAL A 149 -14.89 -3.19 -6.08
CA VAL A 149 -14.40 -4.17 -7.06
C VAL A 149 -14.92 -3.86 -8.45
N GLU A 150 -16.21 -3.55 -8.59
CA GLU A 150 -16.85 -3.21 -9.87
C GLU A 150 -16.34 -1.89 -10.44
N ALA A 151 -15.98 -0.93 -9.59
CA ALA A 151 -15.43 0.37 -10.01
C ALA A 151 -13.92 0.34 -10.27
N ALA A 152 -13.21 -0.70 -9.83
CA ALA A 152 -11.76 -0.77 -9.96
C ALA A 152 -11.35 -0.92 -11.42
N PRO A 153 -10.43 -0.06 -11.94
CA PRO A 153 -9.94 -0.19 -13.32
C PRO A 153 -9.15 -1.48 -13.53
N ARG A 154 -8.61 -2.05 -12.45
CA ARG A 154 -7.90 -3.31 -12.45
C ARG A 154 -8.04 -3.99 -11.10
N THR A 155 -8.28 -5.29 -11.14
CA THR A 155 -8.32 -6.17 -9.98
C THR A 155 -7.34 -7.32 -10.16
N ALA A 156 -6.91 -7.91 -9.04
CA ALA A 156 -6.18 -9.16 -9.01
C ALA A 156 -6.70 -10.01 -7.84
N PRO A 157 -6.69 -11.35 -7.96
CA PRO A 157 -7.23 -12.23 -6.91
C PRO A 157 -6.38 -12.27 -5.64
N ASP A 158 -5.09 -11.96 -5.76
CA ASP A 158 -4.14 -11.93 -4.65
C ASP A 158 -2.95 -11.02 -4.98
N LEU A 159 -2.18 -10.66 -3.94
CA LEU A 159 -1.04 -9.76 -4.04
C LEU A 159 0.07 -10.28 -4.97
N LEU A 160 0.37 -11.57 -4.93
CA LEU A 160 1.43 -12.16 -5.74
C LEU A 160 1.05 -12.17 -7.21
N THR A 161 -0.21 -12.48 -7.53
CA THR A 161 -0.76 -12.41 -8.87
C THR A 161 -0.76 -10.98 -9.40
N ALA A 162 -1.13 -9.99 -8.57
CA ALA A 162 -1.05 -8.57 -8.93
C ALA A 162 0.37 -8.17 -9.36
N VAL A 163 1.37 -8.50 -8.53
CA VAL A 163 2.78 -8.18 -8.82
C VAL A 163 3.28 -8.90 -10.07
N ARG A 164 2.98 -10.18 -10.24
CA ARG A 164 3.37 -10.94 -11.45
C ARG A 164 2.81 -10.31 -12.72
N ALA A 165 1.55 -9.89 -12.72
CA ALA A 165 0.93 -9.22 -13.86
C ALA A 165 1.64 -7.90 -14.20
N LEU A 166 1.95 -7.09 -13.19
CA LEU A 166 2.69 -5.83 -13.38
C LEU A 166 4.09 -6.05 -13.97
N LEU A 167 4.79 -7.11 -13.56
CA LEU A 167 6.11 -7.46 -14.08
C LEU A 167 6.06 -7.93 -15.54
N VAL A 168 5.05 -8.72 -15.90
CA VAL A 168 4.84 -9.15 -17.31
C VAL A 168 4.61 -7.93 -18.21
N GLU A 169 3.76 -6.99 -17.78
CA GLU A 169 3.49 -5.76 -18.54
C GLU A 169 4.72 -4.87 -18.69
N ALA A 170 5.50 -4.72 -17.62
CA ALA A 170 6.73 -3.94 -17.65
C ALA A 170 7.73 -4.50 -18.67
N ARG A 171 7.72 -5.81 -18.91
CA ARG A 171 8.56 -6.48 -19.92
C ARG A 171 8.00 -6.32 -21.33
N GLY A 172 6.68 -6.45 -21.50
CA GLY A 172 6.02 -6.34 -22.81
C GLY A 172 6.03 -4.92 -23.40
N GLY A 173 6.07 -3.88 -22.57
CA GLY A 173 6.17 -2.48 -23.03
C GLY A 173 7.58 -1.98 -23.37
N ARG A 174 8.59 -2.87 -23.34
CA ARG A 174 9.99 -2.56 -23.68
C ARG A 174 10.40 -3.09 -25.07
N SER A 175 9.44 -3.56 -25.85
CA SER A 175 9.59 -3.96 -27.26
C SER A 175 9.12 -2.85 -28.17
#